data_AF-A0A961IIC0-F1
#
_entry.id   AF-A0A961IIC0-F1
#
_cell.length_a   1.000
_cell.length_b   1.000
_cell.length_c   1.000
_cell.angle_alpha   90.00
_cell.angle_beta   90.00
_cell.angle_gamma   90.00
#
_symmetry.space_group_name_H-M   'P 1'
#
loop_
_entity.id
_entity.type
_entity.pdbx_description
1 polymer ?
#
loop_
_entity_poly.entity_id
_entity_poly.type
_entity_poly.pdbx_seq_one_letter_code
_entity_poly.pdbx_strand_id
1 'polypeptide(L)'
;MPGSQEYQSASIAFDSHTHRWPGYALNLCSAVAFYFATVMVHLGVQSGPTGPRVYVFARFLTGFIIFGLPYLLRRQPVERGADSIPFIALRSIYNLAAVLCFYQAVATGATDKGNVLNMTYPAFVALIAPWLIGERMNSRKMVLVLISVVGVLMNFIDDDFGLQPDNVRPYIWAVASAVTAGVAIVSLRGAALNAPSGEILFWMFLSGTVVLLPTIFTKISQITLIEYPYILGSAALGIAGQWCLTASYRYIDAATGSIVSVTRIPIALLFGVVLLSEEMHLLAWLGALLILLSNVLLAFRTNHEKVGVVGK
;
A
#
# COMPACT_ATOMS: atom_id res chain seq x y z
N MET A 1 4.28 28.38 -44.02
CA MET A 1 4.05 28.04 -42.59
C MET A 1 3.10 26.85 -42.51
N PRO A 2 3.61 25.64 -42.32
CA PRO A 2 2.83 24.52 -41.79
C PRO A 2 3.48 24.03 -40.49
N GLY A 3 2.82 24.17 -39.34
CA GLY A 3 3.44 23.83 -38.06
C GLY A 3 2.49 23.73 -36.87
N SER A 4 1.20 23.50 -37.10
CA SER A 4 0.19 23.46 -36.02
C SER A 4 -0.67 22.20 -35.99
N GLN A 5 -0.38 21.17 -36.80
CA GLN A 5 -1.15 19.92 -36.81
C GLN A 5 -0.42 18.69 -36.27
N GLU A 6 0.87 18.79 -35.89
CA GLU A 6 1.67 17.63 -35.45
C GLU A 6 1.68 17.39 -33.93
N TYR A 7 1.08 18.28 -33.14
CA TYR A 7 1.08 18.17 -31.67
C TYR A 7 -0.12 17.41 -31.06
N GLN A 8 -1.10 16.98 -31.88
CA GLN A 8 -2.33 16.34 -31.40
C GLN A 8 -2.40 14.82 -31.59
N SER A 9 -1.33 14.18 -32.07
CA SER A 9 -1.27 12.73 -32.33
C SER A 9 -0.30 11.95 -31.44
N ALA A 10 0.20 12.56 -30.36
CA ALA A 10 0.94 11.85 -29.32
C ALA A 10 0.05 11.59 -28.08
N SER A 11 -1.18 11.11 -28.30
CA SER A 11 -1.77 10.23 -27.29
C SER A 11 -0.80 9.07 -27.16
N ILE A 12 -0.10 8.97 -26.02
CA ILE A 12 0.72 7.81 -25.68
C ILE A 12 -0.23 6.62 -25.73
N ALA A 13 -0.27 5.96 -26.89
CA ALA A 13 -0.76 4.60 -27.01
C ALA A 13 0.13 3.82 -26.06
N PHE A 14 -0.41 3.52 -24.88
CA PHE A 14 0.21 2.62 -23.95
C PHE A 14 0.38 1.31 -24.72
N ASP A 15 1.61 1.03 -25.14
CA ASP A 15 1.94 -0.22 -25.77
C ASP A 15 1.77 -1.31 -24.69
N SER A 16 0.57 -1.87 -24.67
CA SER A 16 0.12 -2.93 -23.75
C SER A 16 0.93 -4.22 -23.89
N HIS A 17 1.91 -4.25 -24.80
CA HIS A 17 2.88 -5.32 -24.99
C HIS A 17 4.08 -5.25 -24.04
N THR A 18 4.23 -4.19 -23.24
CA THR A 18 5.27 -4.14 -22.20
C THR A 18 4.99 -5.14 -21.08
N HIS A 19 5.96 -6.05 -20.88
CA HIS A 19 5.96 -7.08 -19.84
C HIS A 19 5.40 -6.55 -18.51
N ARG A 20 4.22 -7.03 -18.09
CA ARG A 20 3.58 -6.66 -16.80
C ARG A 20 4.22 -7.36 -15.61
N TRP A 21 5.00 -8.42 -15.85
CA TRP A 21 5.65 -9.23 -14.82
C TRP A 21 6.54 -8.43 -13.85
N PRO A 22 7.29 -7.37 -14.24
CA PRO A 22 8.06 -6.56 -13.30
C PRO A 22 7.15 -5.88 -12.28
N GLY A 23 5.95 -5.46 -12.70
CA GLY A 23 4.94 -4.91 -11.79
C GLY A 23 4.50 -5.93 -10.74
N TYR A 24 4.14 -7.14 -11.16
CA TYR A 24 3.80 -8.22 -10.23
C TYR A 24 4.96 -8.56 -9.28
N ALA A 25 6.18 -8.70 -9.80
CA ALA A 25 7.36 -9.02 -9.01
C ALA A 25 7.70 -7.92 -7.99
N LEU A 26 7.66 -6.65 -8.39
CA LEU A 26 7.88 -5.51 -7.50
C LEU A 26 6.79 -5.43 -6.43
N ASN A 27 5.52 -5.66 -6.79
CA ASN A 27 4.44 -5.61 -5.82
C ASN A 27 4.54 -6.77 -4.79
N LEU A 28 4.84 -7.99 -5.24
CA LEU A 28 5.13 -9.12 -4.34
C LEU A 28 6.34 -8.86 -3.44
N CYS A 29 7.42 -8.30 -3.99
CA CYS A 29 8.58 -7.87 -3.21
C CYS A 29 8.18 -6.87 -2.13
N SER A 30 7.27 -5.93 -2.44
CA SER A 30 6.74 -5.00 -1.45
C SER A 30 5.98 -5.70 -0.33
N ALA A 31 5.17 -6.72 -0.65
CA ALA A 31 4.41 -7.48 0.34
C ALA A 31 5.33 -8.19 1.33
N VAL A 32 6.39 -8.84 0.84
CA VAL A 32 7.41 -9.50 1.67
C VAL A 32 8.14 -8.47 2.54
N ALA A 33 8.61 -7.36 1.96
CA ALA A 33 9.33 -6.32 2.69
C ALA A 33 8.46 -5.70 3.80
N PHE A 34 7.18 -5.42 3.52
CA PHE A 34 6.25 -4.90 4.53
C PHE A 34 5.94 -5.90 5.64
N TYR A 35 5.86 -7.20 5.32
CA TYR A 35 5.70 -8.23 6.34
C TYR A 35 6.89 -8.24 7.30
N PHE A 36 8.12 -8.35 6.78
CA PHE A 36 9.31 -8.34 7.64
C PHE A 36 9.51 -7.00 8.36
N ALA A 37 9.12 -5.87 7.77
CA ALA A 37 9.08 -4.60 8.48
C ALA A 37 8.13 -4.68 9.70
N THR A 38 6.98 -5.32 9.54
CA THR A 38 6.00 -5.54 10.63
C THR A 38 6.57 -6.45 11.72
N VAL A 39 7.28 -7.53 11.35
CA VAL A 39 7.99 -8.40 12.30
C VAL A 39 9.02 -7.60 13.12
N MET A 40 9.81 -6.73 12.48
CA MET A 40 10.76 -5.87 13.19
C MET A 40 10.06 -4.93 14.18
N VAL A 41 8.90 -4.35 13.81
CA VAL A 41 8.10 -3.54 14.75
C VAL A 41 7.62 -4.38 15.93
N HIS A 42 7.08 -5.58 15.67
CA HIS A 42 6.56 -6.47 16.71
C HIS A 42 7.65 -6.85 17.73
N LEU A 43 8.80 -7.32 17.26
CA LEU A 43 9.94 -7.66 18.11
C LEU A 43 10.49 -6.45 18.87
N GLY A 44 10.54 -5.30 18.21
CA GLY A 44 11.00 -4.05 18.82
C GLY A 44 10.10 -3.58 19.96
N VAL A 45 8.78 -3.57 19.76
CA VAL A 45 7.78 -3.18 20.77
C VAL A 45 7.77 -4.14 21.97
N GLN A 46 8.14 -5.41 21.79
CA GLN A 46 8.31 -6.35 22.90
C GLN A 46 9.63 -6.14 23.66
N SER A 47 10.64 -5.58 22.99
CA SER A 47 11.99 -5.40 23.56
C SER A 47 12.15 -4.10 24.34
N GLY A 48 11.22 -3.16 24.24
CA GLY A 48 11.31 -1.88 24.94
C GLY A 48 9.98 -1.14 25.07
N PRO A 49 9.99 0.05 25.72
CA PRO A 49 8.77 0.76 26.07
C PRO A 49 8.18 1.57 24.91
N THR A 50 8.83 1.61 23.75
CA THR A 50 8.36 2.47 22.65
C THR A 50 7.17 1.86 21.93
N GLY A 51 6.17 2.69 21.68
CA GLY A 51 5.00 2.27 20.92
C GLY A 51 5.27 2.23 19.40
N PRO A 52 4.41 1.55 18.61
CA PRO A 52 4.52 1.43 17.14
C PRO A 52 4.62 2.76 16.36
N ARG A 53 4.23 3.88 16.99
CA ARG A 53 4.29 5.22 16.39
C ARG A 53 5.72 5.67 16.10
N VAL A 54 6.69 5.31 16.95
CA VAL A 54 8.10 5.68 16.78
C VAL A 54 8.66 5.02 15.51
N TYR A 55 8.36 3.75 15.30
CA TYR A 55 8.82 2.99 14.13
C TYR A 55 8.33 3.58 12.80
N VAL A 56 7.07 3.99 12.74
CA VAL A 56 6.52 4.60 11.52
C VAL A 56 7.06 6.00 11.31
N PHE A 57 7.19 6.80 12.36
CA PHE A 57 7.86 8.10 12.24
C PHE A 57 9.30 7.95 11.74
N ALA A 58 10.07 7.00 12.29
CA ALA A 58 11.41 6.69 11.81
C ALA A 58 11.41 6.30 10.33
N ARG A 59 10.47 5.45 9.89
CA ARG A 59 10.30 5.13 8.47
C ARG A 59 10.02 6.37 7.62
N PHE A 60 9.13 7.27 8.07
CA PHE A 60 8.82 8.51 7.34
C PHE A 60 10.04 9.43 7.25
N LEU A 61 10.73 9.65 8.37
CA LEU A 61 11.92 10.50 8.45
C LEU A 61 13.08 9.94 7.61
N THR A 62 13.40 8.66 7.76
CA THR A 62 14.48 8.00 6.99
C THR A 62 14.13 7.98 5.50
N GLY A 63 12.86 7.72 5.14
CA GLY A 63 12.40 7.79 3.75
C GLY A 63 12.53 9.20 3.17
N PHE A 64 12.19 10.23 3.94
CA PHE A 64 12.37 11.62 3.56
C PHE A 64 13.85 11.96 3.35
N ILE A 65 14.76 11.49 4.21
CA ILE A 65 16.21 11.69 4.04
C ILE A 65 16.69 10.99 2.76
N ILE A 66 16.32 9.72 2.55
CA ILE A 66 16.78 8.92 1.41
C ILE A 66 16.29 9.46 0.07
N PHE A 67 15.01 9.84 -0.04
CA PHE A 67 14.44 10.33 -1.30
C PHE A 67 14.58 11.86 -1.46
N GLY A 68 14.64 12.61 -0.36
CA GLY A 68 14.76 14.06 -0.36
C GLY A 68 16.19 14.55 -0.59
N LEU A 69 17.20 13.91 -0.01
CA LEU A 69 18.58 14.37 -0.17
C LEU A 69 19.04 14.32 -1.65
N PRO A 70 18.83 13.22 -2.41
CA PRO A 70 19.18 13.21 -3.83
C PRO A 70 18.34 14.17 -4.67
N TYR A 71 17.08 14.38 -4.31
CA TYR A 71 16.19 15.31 -5.01
C TYR A 71 16.63 16.76 -4.84
N LEU A 72 17.00 17.16 -3.62
CA LEU A 72 17.52 18.49 -3.30
C LEU A 72 18.92 18.73 -3.90
N LEU A 73 19.77 17.69 -3.92
CA LEU A 73 21.14 17.78 -4.45
C LEU A 73 21.20 17.80 -5.97
N ARG A 74 20.29 17.12 -6.68
CA ARG A 74 20.35 17.01 -8.15
C ARG A 74 19.94 18.28 -8.88
N ARG A 75 19.36 19.28 -8.20
CA ARG A 75 18.86 20.56 -8.78
C ARG A 75 18.14 20.39 -10.12
N GLN A 76 17.54 19.22 -10.37
CA GLN A 76 16.85 19.02 -11.63
C GLN A 76 15.61 19.90 -11.58
N PRO A 77 15.39 20.76 -12.59
CA PRO A 77 14.12 21.42 -12.71
C PRO A 77 13.08 20.31 -12.70
N VAL A 78 12.07 20.47 -11.85
CA VAL A 78 10.97 19.52 -11.82
C VAL A 78 10.34 19.64 -13.21
N GLU A 79 10.66 18.70 -14.10
CA GLU A 79 9.92 18.51 -15.35
C GLU A 79 8.56 17.95 -14.93
N ARG A 80 7.77 18.87 -14.35
CA ARG A 80 6.44 18.62 -13.85
C ARG A 80 5.63 18.30 -15.09
N GLY A 81 5.22 17.05 -15.23
CA GLY A 81 3.89 16.86 -15.80
C GLY A 81 2.94 17.62 -14.90
N ALA A 82 2.41 18.77 -15.32
CA ALA A 82 1.45 19.55 -14.54
C ALA A 82 0.29 18.67 -14.05
N ASP A 83 -0.01 17.62 -14.82
CA ASP A 83 -1.04 16.62 -14.58
C ASP A 83 -0.74 15.64 -13.43
N SER A 84 0.52 15.52 -12.96
CA SER A 84 0.89 14.58 -11.90
C SER A 84 0.80 15.17 -10.49
N ILE A 85 0.90 16.49 -10.35
CA ILE A 85 0.94 17.19 -9.06
C ILE A 85 -0.33 16.93 -8.22
N PRO A 86 -1.56 17.00 -8.78
CA PRO A 86 -2.75 16.70 -8.01
C PRO A 86 -2.73 15.27 -7.46
N PHE A 87 -2.33 14.29 -8.28
CA PHE A 87 -2.26 12.90 -7.85
C PHE A 87 -1.17 12.65 -6.79
N ILE A 88 -0.02 13.34 -6.87
CA ILE A 88 1.02 13.27 -5.82
C ILE A 88 0.50 13.85 -4.50
N ALA A 89 -0.22 14.97 -4.55
CA ALA A 89 -0.82 15.59 -3.37
C ALA A 89 -1.88 14.67 -2.75
N LEU A 90 -2.85 14.17 -3.55
CA LEU A 90 -3.85 13.22 -3.07
C LEU A 90 -3.18 11.96 -2.51
N ARG A 91 -2.17 11.41 -3.21
CA ARG A 91 -1.43 10.23 -2.76
C ARG A 91 -0.80 10.43 -1.39
N SER A 92 -0.24 11.61 -1.14
CA SER A 92 0.44 11.95 0.11
C SER A 92 -0.56 12.14 1.24
N ILE A 93 -1.60 12.95 1.01
CA ILE A 93 -2.65 13.27 1.99
C ILE A 93 -3.40 12.00 2.41
N TYR A 94 -3.91 11.23 1.45
CA TYR A 94 -4.74 10.06 1.76
C TYR A 94 -3.94 8.89 2.36
N ASN A 95 -2.66 8.77 2.04
CA ASN A 95 -1.79 7.80 2.71
C ASN A 95 -1.55 8.17 4.17
N LEU A 96 -1.31 9.44 4.44
CA LEU A 96 -1.19 9.91 5.81
C LEU A 96 -2.51 9.74 6.58
N ALA A 97 -3.64 10.09 5.96
CA ALA A 97 -4.96 9.85 6.54
C ALA A 97 -5.18 8.36 6.85
N ALA A 98 -4.79 7.45 5.95
CA ALA A 98 -4.87 6.01 6.18
C ALA A 98 -4.06 5.56 7.38
N VAL A 99 -2.81 6.04 7.52
CA VAL A 99 -1.94 5.74 8.67
C VAL A 99 -2.53 6.27 9.97
N LEU A 100 -3.03 7.51 9.98
CA LEU A 100 -3.65 8.11 11.17
C LEU A 100 -4.93 7.39 11.58
N CYS A 101 -5.80 7.03 10.63
CA CYS A 101 -7.00 6.25 10.89
C CYS A 101 -6.65 4.86 11.42
N PHE A 102 -5.64 4.20 10.84
CA PHE A 102 -5.15 2.90 11.30
C PHE A 102 -4.68 2.98 12.76
N TYR A 103 -3.93 4.02 13.12
CA TYR A 103 -3.51 4.24 14.50
C TYR A 103 -4.65 4.51 15.45
N GLN A 104 -5.67 5.24 15.00
CA GLN A 104 -6.82 5.46 15.84
C GLN A 104 -7.61 4.16 16.04
N ALA A 105 -7.65 3.26 15.05
CA ALA A 105 -8.23 1.93 15.19
C ALA A 105 -7.48 1.10 16.23
N VAL A 106 -6.15 1.01 16.10
CA VAL A 106 -5.29 0.29 17.06
C VAL A 106 -5.42 0.89 18.47
N ALA A 107 -5.36 2.21 18.60
CA ALA A 107 -5.43 2.90 19.89
C ALA A 107 -6.80 2.77 20.59
N THR A 108 -7.86 2.45 19.86
CA THR A 108 -9.21 2.29 20.43
C THR A 108 -9.60 0.84 20.67
N GLY A 109 -8.78 -0.15 20.28
CA GLY A 109 -9.00 -1.56 20.62
C GLY A 109 -8.92 -2.55 19.45
N ALA A 110 -8.64 -2.11 18.21
CA ALA A 110 -8.51 -3.02 17.06
C ALA A 110 -7.04 -3.44 16.81
N THR A 111 -6.30 -3.78 17.86
CA THR A 111 -4.85 -4.08 17.77
C THR A 111 -4.55 -5.21 16.79
N ASP A 112 -5.35 -6.28 16.81
CA ASP A 112 -5.12 -7.47 15.97
C ASP A 112 -5.93 -7.38 14.66
N LYS A 113 -7.16 -6.86 14.76
CA LYS A 113 -8.15 -6.84 13.68
C LYS A 113 -8.06 -5.63 12.74
N GLY A 114 -7.42 -4.54 13.18
CA GLY A 114 -7.35 -3.29 12.45
C GLY A 114 -6.57 -3.41 11.14
N ASN A 115 -5.51 -4.24 11.12
CA ASN A 115 -4.68 -4.42 9.93
C ASN A 115 -5.41 -5.23 8.87
N VAL A 116 -6.11 -6.30 9.27
CA VAL A 116 -6.95 -7.09 8.37
C VAL A 116 -8.02 -6.23 7.72
N LEU A 117 -8.74 -5.41 8.50
CA LEU A 117 -9.73 -4.50 7.96
C LEU A 117 -9.12 -3.42 7.04
N ASN A 118 -7.94 -2.88 7.35
CA ASN A 118 -7.23 -1.97 6.45
C ASN A 118 -6.93 -2.63 5.09
N MET A 119 -6.63 -3.95 5.08
CA MET A 119 -6.35 -4.70 3.86
C MET A 119 -7.59 -4.98 3.00
N THR A 120 -8.79 -4.54 3.40
CA THR A 120 -9.98 -4.53 2.53
C THR A 120 -9.99 -3.38 1.52
N TYR A 121 -8.94 -2.54 1.52
CA TYR A 121 -8.79 -1.42 0.57
C TYR A 121 -8.97 -1.76 -0.93
N PRO A 122 -8.71 -2.99 -1.45
CA PRO A 122 -9.00 -3.32 -2.84
C PRO A 122 -10.47 -3.12 -3.24
N ALA A 123 -11.42 -3.31 -2.31
CA ALA A 123 -12.83 -3.01 -2.55
C ALA A 123 -13.03 -1.52 -2.87
N PHE A 124 -12.34 -0.64 -2.15
CA PHE A 124 -12.42 0.80 -2.38
C PHE A 124 -11.64 1.22 -3.64
N VAL A 125 -10.51 0.57 -3.96
CA VAL A 125 -9.82 0.77 -5.24
C VAL A 125 -10.73 0.47 -6.41
N ALA A 126 -11.46 -0.64 -6.36
CA ALA A 126 -12.44 -1.03 -7.38
C ALA A 126 -13.54 0.02 -7.61
N LEU A 127 -14.00 0.69 -6.55
CA LEU A 127 -15.03 1.72 -6.61
C LEU A 127 -14.48 3.08 -7.08
N ILE A 128 -13.28 3.44 -6.62
CA ILE A 128 -12.71 4.78 -6.81
C ILE A 128 -11.96 4.91 -8.15
N ALA A 129 -11.30 3.84 -8.62
CA ALA A 129 -10.45 3.89 -9.81
C ALA A 129 -11.18 4.36 -11.10
N PRO A 130 -12.41 3.91 -11.40
CA PRO A 130 -13.13 4.36 -12.60
C PRO A 130 -13.46 5.86 -12.58
N TRP A 131 -13.66 6.44 -11.39
CA TRP A 131 -14.03 7.85 -11.23
C TRP A 131 -12.80 8.77 -11.16
N LEU A 132 -11.76 8.39 -10.41
CA LEU A 132 -10.63 9.27 -10.14
C LEU A 132 -9.58 9.28 -11.25
N ILE A 133 -9.35 8.13 -11.91
CA ILE A 133 -8.32 7.98 -12.97
C ILE A 133 -8.87 7.39 -14.26
N GLY A 134 -10.17 7.09 -14.33
CA GLY A 134 -10.80 6.51 -15.53
C GLY A 134 -10.48 5.03 -15.79
N GLU A 135 -9.78 4.34 -14.88
CA GLU A 135 -9.46 2.92 -15.03
C GLU A 135 -10.73 2.08 -14.81
N ARG A 136 -11.36 1.68 -15.92
CA ARG A 136 -12.55 0.83 -15.89
C ARG A 136 -12.18 -0.60 -15.49
N MET A 137 -13.01 -1.19 -14.63
CA MET A 137 -12.84 -2.57 -14.23
C MET A 137 -13.83 -3.49 -14.95
N ASN A 138 -13.30 -4.48 -15.67
CA ASN A 138 -14.13 -5.55 -16.23
C ASN A 138 -14.74 -6.39 -15.10
N SER A 139 -15.99 -6.85 -15.28
CA SER A 139 -16.72 -7.74 -14.37
C SER A 139 -15.87 -8.90 -13.85
N ARG A 140 -15.01 -9.48 -14.69
CA ARG A 140 -14.16 -10.58 -14.26
C ARG A 140 -13.05 -10.18 -13.28
N LYS A 141 -12.53 -8.95 -13.37
CA LYS A 141 -11.55 -8.41 -12.41
C LYS A 141 -12.24 -7.96 -11.13
N MET A 142 -13.48 -7.44 -11.23
CA MET A 142 -14.34 -7.17 -10.08
C MET A 142 -14.53 -8.45 -9.23
N VAL A 143 -14.82 -9.58 -9.86
CA VAL A 143 -14.93 -10.88 -9.15
C VAL A 143 -13.63 -11.22 -8.41
N LEU A 144 -12.46 -11.01 -9.01
CA LEU A 144 -11.17 -11.28 -8.34
C LEU A 144 -10.93 -10.35 -7.14
N VAL A 145 -11.30 -9.07 -7.26
CA VAL A 145 -11.26 -8.14 -6.12
C VAL A 145 -12.16 -8.65 -5.00
N LEU A 146 -13.42 -9.01 -5.31
CA LEU A 146 -14.35 -9.53 -4.31
C LEU A 146 -13.83 -10.81 -3.64
N ILE A 147 -13.26 -11.76 -4.41
CA ILE A 147 -12.64 -12.97 -3.86
C ILE A 147 -11.49 -12.60 -2.90
N SER A 148 -10.62 -11.66 -3.29
CA SER A 148 -9.51 -11.22 -2.42
C SER A 148 -10.01 -10.57 -1.13
N VAL A 149 -11.07 -9.77 -1.20
CA VAL A 149 -11.68 -9.09 -0.04
C VAL A 149 -12.38 -10.09 0.87
N VAL A 150 -13.09 -11.08 0.33
CA VAL A 150 -13.65 -12.19 1.12
C VAL A 150 -12.53 -12.94 1.84
N GLY A 151 -11.43 -13.24 1.15
CA GLY A 151 -10.27 -13.88 1.77
C GLY A 151 -9.65 -13.05 2.91
N VAL A 152 -9.59 -11.73 2.77
CA VAL A 152 -9.19 -10.81 3.85
C VAL A 152 -10.16 -10.90 5.03
N LEU A 153 -11.48 -10.81 4.78
CA LEU A 153 -12.49 -10.82 5.82
C LEU A 153 -12.57 -12.16 6.56
N MET A 154 -12.27 -13.28 5.91
CA MET A 154 -12.18 -14.58 6.57
C MET A 154 -11.08 -14.64 7.63
N ASN A 155 -10.01 -13.85 7.48
CA ASN A 155 -8.94 -13.73 8.48
C ASN A 155 -9.35 -12.88 9.70
N PHE A 156 -10.44 -12.13 9.59
CA PHE A 156 -10.96 -11.26 10.65
C PHE A 156 -12.02 -11.95 11.54
N ILE A 157 -12.64 -13.03 11.04
CA ILE A 157 -13.71 -13.75 11.74
C ILE A 157 -13.05 -14.80 12.65
N ASP A 158 -13.00 -14.49 13.94
CA ASP A 158 -12.68 -15.44 15.02
C ASP A 158 -13.94 -15.79 15.82
N ASP A 159 -13.86 -16.85 16.64
CA ASP A 159 -14.97 -17.33 17.50
C ASP A 159 -15.51 -16.26 18.47
N ASP A 160 -14.72 -15.23 18.79
CA ASP A 160 -15.08 -14.15 19.70
C ASP A 160 -15.60 -12.89 18.97
N PHE A 161 -16.36 -13.06 17.88
CA PHE A 161 -16.98 -11.96 17.14
C PHE A 161 -18.18 -11.34 17.89
N GLY A 162 -17.93 -10.83 19.09
CA GLY A 162 -18.88 -10.03 19.87
C GLY A 162 -18.87 -8.58 19.41
N LEU A 163 -19.72 -8.23 18.44
CA LEU A 163 -20.10 -6.82 18.19
C LEU A 163 -20.93 -6.31 19.37
N GLN A 164 -20.29 -6.07 20.51
CA GLN A 164 -20.91 -5.31 21.59
C GLN A 164 -21.03 -3.85 21.11
N PRO A 165 -22.19 -3.19 21.28
CA PRO A 165 -22.44 -1.83 20.80
C PRO A 165 -21.38 -0.79 21.21
N ASP A 166 -20.72 -1.00 22.36
CA ASP A 166 -19.68 -0.11 22.90
C ASP A 166 -18.31 -0.28 22.21
N ASN A 167 -18.12 -1.31 21.39
CA ASN A 167 -16.85 -1.69 20.74
C ASN A 167 -16.82 -1.44 19.22
N VAL A 168 -17.74 -0.62 18.67
CA VAL A 168 -17.81 -0.39 17.20
C VAL A 168 -16.76 0.64 16.71
N ARG A 169 -16.37 1.57 17.58
CA ARG A 169 -15.46 2.69 17.25
C ARG A 169 -14.13 2.26 16.59
N PRO A 170 -13.43 1.21 17.04
CA PRO A 170 -12.18 0.76 16.43
C PRO A 170 -12.37 0.28 14.99
N TYR A 171 -13.48 -0.39 14.70
CA TYR A 171 -13.80 -0.89 13.36
C TYR A 171 -14.14 0.24 12.39
N ILE A 172 -14.79 1.31 12.86
CA ILE A 172 -15.04 2.52 12.04
C ILE A 172 -13.71 3.13 11.59
N TRP A 173 -12.74 3.26 12.49
CA TRP A 173 -11.41 3.78 12.16
C TRP A 173 -10.64 2.85 11.21
N ALA A 174 -10.77 1.55 11.37
CA ALA A 174 -10.15 0.58 10.47
C ALA A 174 -10.73 0.63 9.06
N VAL A 175 -12.06 0.77 8.92
CA VAL A 175 -12.74 0.96 7.63
C VAL A 175 -12.38 2.31 7.02
N ALA A 176 -12.36 3.39 7.81
CA ALA A 176 -11.91 4.70 7.34
C ALA A 176 -10.46 4.65 6.82
N SER A 177 -9.60 3.87 7.47
CA SER A 177 -8.25 3.59 7.00
C SER A 177 -8.23 2.84 5.66
N ALA A 178 -9.09 1.84 5.48
CA ALA A 178 -9.21 1.11 4.22
C ALA A 178 -9.71 2.00 3.07
N VAL A 179 -10.70 2.86 3.32
CA VAL A 179 -11.25 3.82 2.34
C VAL A 179 -10.16 4.80 1.89
N THR A 180 -9.49 5.42 2.85
CA THR A 180 -8.42 6.39 2.57
C THR A 180 -7.21 5.72 1.91
N ALA A 181 -6.88 4.49 2.28
CA ALA A 181 -5.87 3.68 1.57
C ALA A 181 -6.28 3.40 0.11
N GLY A 182 -7.56 3.15 -0.14
CA GLY A 182 -8.10 3.00 -1.51
C GLY A 182 -7.86 4.25 -2.36
N VAL A 183 -8.24 5.43 -1.84
CA VAL A 183 -7.97 6.72 -2.52
C VAL A 183 -6.46 6.91 -2.72
N ALA A 184 -5.64 6.60 -1.71
CA ALA A 184 -4.20 6.72 -1.81
C ALA A 184 -3.63 5.83 -2.92
N ILE A 185 -4.05 4.58 -3.04
CA ILE A 185 -3.56 3.65 -4.07
C ILE A 185 -4.02 4.04 -5.47
N VAL A 186 -5.26 4.50 -5.64
CA VAL A 186 -5.72 5.01 -6.94
C VAL A 186 -4.94 6.27 -7.34
N SER A 187 -4.71 7.18 -6.38
CA SER A 187 -3.88 8.37 -6.61
C SER A 187 -2.42 8.01 -6.89
N LEU A 188 -1.90 6.93 -6.28
CA LEU A 188 -0.56 6.40 -6.57
C LEU A 188 -0.45 6.01 -8.04
N ARG A 189 -1.46 5.31 -8.55
CA ARG A 189 -1.50 4.90 -9.95
C ARG A 189 -1.57 6.11 -10.87
N GLY A 190 -2.44 7.09 -10.59
CA GLY A 190 -2.50 8.35 -11.35
C GLY A 190 -1.16 9.10 -11.37
N ALA A 191 -0.46 9.17 -10.24
CA ALA A 191 0.86 9.79 -10.15
C ALA A 191 1.93 8.97 -10.88
N ALA A 192 1.94 7.65 -10.74
CA ALA A 192 2.95 6.75 -11.32
C ALA A 192 2.95 6.72 -12.85
N LEU A 193 1.84 7.14 -13.49
CA LEU A 193 1.76 7.31 -14.94
C LEU A 193 2.62 8.47 -15.45
N ASN A 194 2.75 9.54 -14.66
CA ASN A 194 3.29 10.82 -15.11
C ASN A 194 4.42 11.37 -14.23
N ALA A 195 4.81 10.68 -13.16
CA ALA A 195 5.87 11.10 -12.24
C ALA A 195 6.84 9.95 -11.89
N PRO A 196 8.14 10.23 -11.73
CA PRO A 196 9.10 9.26 -11.23
C PRO A 196 8.76 8.80 -9.81
N SER A 197 8.96 7.50 -9.50
CA SER A 197 8.70 6.94 -8.17
C SER A 197 9.40 7.70 -7.04
N GLY A 198 10.62 8.21 -7.28
CA GLY A 198 11.37 8.97 -6.28
C GLY A 198 10.68 10.28 -5.86
N GLU A 199 10.04 10.98 -6.80
CA GLU A 199 9.30 12.22 -6.52
C GLU A 199 8.02 11.94 -5.71
N ILE A 200 7.26 10.91 -6.11
CA ILE A 200 6.06 10.48 -5.39
C ILE A 200 6.41 10.13 -3.94
N LEU A 201 7.51 9.38 -3.74
CA LEU A 201 7.98 8.98 -2.42
C LEU A 201 8.50 10.16 -1.61
N PHE A 202 9.21 11.10 -2.23
CA PHE A 202 9.69 12.31 -1.56
C PHE A 202 8.54 13.07 -0.90
N TRP A 203 7.50 13.43 -1.65
CA TRP A 203 6.35 14.18 -1.12
C TRP A 203 5.55 13.38 -0.09
N MET A 204 5.38 12.07 -0.33
CA MET A 204 4.72 11.18 0.63
C MET A 204 5.48 11.10 1.96
N PHE A 205 6.81 10.98 1.90
CA PHE A 205 7.63 10.86 3.11
C PHE A 205 7.79 12.20 3.84
N LEU A 206 7.95 13.30 3.10
CA LEU A 206 7.99 14.66 3.65
C LEU A 206 6.70 14.98 4.41
N SER A 207 5.54 14.79 3.77
CA SER A 207 4.24 15.08 4.40
C SER A 207 4.03 14.28 5.68
N GLY A 208 4.32 12.98 5.67
CA GLY A 208 4.21 12.16 6.88
C GLY A 208 5.21 12.55 7.97
N THR A 209 6.44 12.92 7.61
CA THR A 209 7.45 13.41 8.57
C THR A 209 6.96 14.68 9.27
N VAL A 210 6.50 15.68 8.51
CA VAL A 210 6.03 16.96 9.04
C VAL A 210 4.83 16.78 9.98
N VAL A 211 3.85 15.96 9.59
CA VAL A 211 2.63 15.79 10.39
C VAL A 211 2.83 14.89 11.61
N LEU A 212 3.69 13.88 11.53
CA LEU A 212 3.95 12.98 12.65
C LEU A 212 4.96 13.55 13.67
N LEU A 213 5.82 14.50 13.27
CA LEU A 213 6.85 15.08 14.14
C LEU A 213 6.30 15.58 15.49
N PRO A 214 5.21 16.37 15.57
CA PRO A 214 4.67 16.84 16.85
C PRO A 214 4.21 15.69 17.76
N THR A 215 3.76 14.57 17.17
CA THR A 215 3.21 13.43 17.92
C THR A 215 4.28 12.57 18.59
N ILE A 216 5.54 12.70 18.14
CA ILE A 216 6.68 11.89 18.60
C ILE A 216 7.64 12.69 19.47
N PHE A 217 7.61 14.02 19.42
CA PHE A 217 8.56 14.88 20.14
C PHE A 217 8.74 14.53 21.62
N THR A 218 7.66 14.17 22.32
CA THR A 218 7.69 13.79 23.75
C THR A 218 8.07 12.32 24.02
N LYS A 219 8.19 11.49 22.97
CA LYS A 219 8.46 10.05 23.06
C LYS A 219 9.88 9.65 22.63
N ILE A 220 10.62 10.53 21.97
CA ILE A 220 11.98 10.24 21.47
C ILE A 220 12.94 9.88 22.62
N SER A 221 12.76 10.48 23.80
CA SER A 221 13.58 10.23 24.98
C SER A 221 13.38 8.84 25.61
N GLN A 222 12.37 8.09 25.16
CA GLN A 222 12.03 6.77 25.70
C GLN A 222 12.65 5.61 24.90
N ILE A 223 13.36 5.91 23.80
CA ILE A 223 13.96 4.88 22.94
C ILE A 223 15.14 4.23 23.66
N THR A 224 15.10 2.92 23.83
CA THR A 224 16.17 2.13 24.42
C THR A 224 17.16 1.64 23.38
N LEU A 225 18.41 1.36 23.79
CA LEU A 225 19.48 0.88 22.91
C LEU A 225 19.11 -0.41 22.14
N ILE A 226 18.32 -1.29 22.77
CA ILE A 226 17.88 -2.56 22.18
C ILE A 226 16.86 -2.35 21.05
N GLU A 227 16.12 -1.24 21.03
CA GLU A 227 15.09 -0.95 20.03
C GLU A 227 15.66 -0.40 18.71
N TYR A 228 16.85 0.22 18.73
CA TYR A 228 17.47 0.81 17.54
C TYR A 228 17.60 -0.13 16.33
N PRO A 229 18.13 -1.37 16.44
CA PRO A 229 18.21 -2.27 15.30
C PRO A 229 16.84 -2.59 14.70
N TYR A 230 15.81 -2.74 15.53
CA TYR A 230 14.44 -2.98 15.07
C TYR A 230 13.82 -1.75 14.39
N ILE A 231 14.06 -0.55 14.93
CA ILE A 231 13.59 0.71 14.34
C ILE A 231 14.21 0.88 12.95
N LEU A 232 15.55 0.78 12.85
CA LEU A 232 16.27 0.92 11.58
C LEU A 232 15.91 -0.19 10.59
N GLY A 233 15.81 -1.44 11.06
CA GLY A 233 15.40 -2.57 10.24
C GLY A 233 13.98 -2.40 9.67
N SER A 234 13.02 -2.00 10.50
CA SER A 234 11.65 -1.73 10.04
C SER A 234 11.58 -0.55 9.07
N ALA A 235 12.38 0.50 9.31
CA ALA A 235 12.45 1.66 8.42
C ALA A 235 13.03 1.28 7.07
N ALA A 236 14.15 0.56 7.03
CA ALA A 236 14.79 0.11 5.80
C ALA A 236 13.87 -0.80 4.98
N LEU A 237 13.30 -1.84 5.60
CA LEU A 237 12.37 -2.76 4.94
C LEU A 237 11.08 -2.06 4.51
N GLY A 238 10.54 -1.16 5.34
CA GLY A 238 9.35 -0.38 5.02
C GLY A 238 9.58 0.62 3.88
N ILE A 239 10.79 1.18 3.76
CA ILE A 239 11.18 2.06 2.66
C ILE A 239 11.37 1.27 1.38
N ALA A 240 12.10 0.15 1.43
CA ALA A 240 12.27 -0.76 0.30
C ALA A 240 10.91 -1.25 -0.21
N GLY A 241 10.03 -1.68 0.68
CA GLY A 241 8.66 -2.08 0.36
C GLY A 241 7.87 -0.94 -0.30
N GLN A 242 7.96 0.28 0.23
CA GLN A 242 7.25 1.43 -0.35
C GLN A 242 7.76 1.80 -1.73
N TRP A 243 9.06 1.69 -1.96
CA TRP A 243 9.67 1.92 -3.26
C TRP A 243 9.21 0.86 -4.27
N CYS A 244 9.30 -0.42 -3.92
CA CYS A 244 8.81 -1.53 -4.74
C CYS A 244 7.32 -1.39 -5.06
N LEU A 245 6.49 -1.05 -4.06
CA LEU A 245 5.07 -0.80 -4.23
C LEU A 245 4.84 0.33 -5.24
N THR A 246 5.48 1.48 -5.04
CA THR A 246 5.32 2.67 -5.90
C THR A 246 5.79 2.39 -7.33
N ALA A 247 6.94 1.73 -7.50
CA ALA A 247 7.45 1.34 -8.80
C ALA A 247 6.54 0.33 -9.52
N SER A 248 5.88 -0.57 -8.78
CA SER A 248 4.99 -1.58 -9.38
C SER A 248 3.83 -0.94 -10.16
N TYR A 249 3.21 0.12 -9.62
CA TYR A 249 2.08 0.81 -10.23
C TYR A 249 2.42 1.59 -11.50
N ARG A 250 3.68 1.56 -11.98
CA ARG A 250 4.02 1.97 -13.35
C ARG A 250 3.62 0.92 -14.39
N TYR A 251 3.66 -0.36 -14.00
CA TYR A 251 3.49 -1.51 -14.89
C TYR A 251 2.11 -2.19 -14.77
N ILE A 252 1.42 -1.99 -13.64
CA ILE A 252 0.10 -2.60 -13.37
C ILE A 252 -0.94 -1.54 -13.02
N ASP A 253 -2.20 -1.84 -13.35
CA ASP A 253 -3.36 -0.99 -13.01
C ASP A 253 -3.67 -1.05 -11.51
N ALA A 254 -4.46 -0.08 -11.03
CA ALA A 254 -4.75 0.09 -9.61
C ALA A 254 -5.36 -1.17 -8.98
N ALA A 255 -6.34 -1.76 -9.66
CA ALA A 255 -7.04 -2.96 -9.19
C ALA A 255 -6.10 -4.18 -9.14
N THR A 256 -5.32 -4.42 -10.19
CA THR A 256 -4.33 -5.51 -10.23
C THR A 256 -3.33 -5.37 -9.09
N GLY A 257 -2.72 -4.18 -8.91
CA GLY A 257 -1.78 -3.94 -7.82
C GLY A 257 -2.40 -4.10 -6.44
N SER A 258 -3.68 -3.76 -6.27
CA SER A 258 -4.38 -3.91 -4.99
C SER A 258 -4.59 -5.38 -4.60
N ILE A 259 -4.92 -6.26 -5.56
CA ILE A 259 -5.08 -7.71 -5.31
C ILE A 259 -3.73 -8.33 -4.94
N VAL A 260 -2.67 -7.96 -5.65
CA VAL A 260 -1.31 -8.49 -5.40
C VAL A 260 -0.79 -8.09 -4.03
N SER A 261 -1.02 -6.85 -3.61
CA SER A 261 -0.62 -6.37 -2.29
C SER A 261 -1.23 -7.17 -1.13
N VAL A 262 -2.43 -7.72 -1.32
CA VAL A 262 -3.11 -8.52 -0.29
C VAL A 262 -2.43 -9.88 -0.05
N THR A 263 -1.52 -10.31 -0.94
CA THR A 263 -0.62 -11.46 -0.71
C THR A 263 0.21 -11.33 0.57
N ARG A 264 0.31 -10.13 1.15
CA ARG A 264 0.88 -9.95 2.50
C ARG A 264 0.18 -10.83 3.56
N ILE A 265 -1.13 -11.09 3.45
CA ILE A 265 -1.87 -11.93 4.40
C ILE A 265 -1.39 -13.40 4.37
N PRO A 266 -1.37 -14.11 3.21
CA PRO A 266 -0.82 -15.47 3.17
C PRO A 266 0.65 -15.52 3.55
N ILE A 267 1.45 -14.48 3.22
CA ILE A 267 2.85 -14.38 3.71
C ILE A 267 2.87 -14.29 5.23
N ALA A 268 2.02 -13.45 5.83
CA ALA A 268 1.95 -13.28 7.27
C ALA A 268 1.51 -14.55 8.00
N LEU A 269 0.53 -15.29 7.46
CA LEU A 269 0.12 -16.59 8.00
C LEU A 269 1.26 -17.61 7.97
N LEU A 270 1.91 -17.76 6.82
CA LEU A 270 2.99 -18.74 6.65
C LEU A 270 4.15 -18.46 7.61
N PHE A 271 4.61 -17.21 7.65
CA PHE A 271 5.77 -16.84 8.45
C PHE A 271 5.42 -16.55 9.92
N GLY A 272 4.18 -16.20 10.25
CA GLY A 272 3.73 -16.01 11.63
C GLY A 272 3.75 -17.33 12.40
N VAL A 273 3.27 -18.40 11.78
CA VAL A 273 3.37 -19.76 12.36
C VAL A 273 4.83 -20.20 12.53
N VAL A 274 5.68 -19.98 11.52
CA VAL A 274 7.07 -20.47 11.53
C VAL A 274 7.99 -19.63 12.43
N LEU A 275 7.86 -18.30 12.41
CA LEU A 275 8.78 -17.38 13.08
C LEU A 275 8.27 -16.91 14.45
N LEU A 276 6.95 -16.81 14.63
CA LEU A 276 6.32 -16.26 15.84
C LEU A 276 5.52 -17.31 16.63
N SER A 277 5.42 -18.55 16.11
CA SER A 277 4.66 -19.64 16.73
C SER A 277 3.21 -19.26 17.03
N GLU A 278 2.61 -18.42 16.17
CA GLU A 278 1.21 -18.01 16.30
C GLU A 278 0.25 -19.15 15.94
N GLU A 279 -0.78 -19.36 16.75
CA GLU A 279 -1.87 -20.28 16.42
C GLU A 279 -2.85 -19.62 15.45
N MET A 280 -3.14 -20.30 14.33
CA MET A 280 -3.97 -19.77 13.26
C MET A 280 -5.16 -20.68 12.99
N HIS A 281 -6.36 -20.12 13.07
CA HIS A 281 -7.61 -20.85 12.88
C HIS A 281 -7.81 -21.25 11.40
N LEU A 282 -8.65 -22.27 11.16
CA LEU A 282 -8.85 -22.84 9.81
C LEU A 282 -9.38 -21.81 8.79
N LEU A 283 -10.25 -20.90 9.22
CA LEU A 283 -10.83 -19.87 8.36
C LEU A 283 -9.76 -18.90 7.81
N ALA A 284 -8.74 -18.56 8.58
CA ALA A 284 -7.60 -17.76 8.13
C ALA A 284 -6.83 -18.46 7.00
N TRP A 285 -6.61 -19.77 7.10
CA TRP A 285 -5.98 -20.55 6.04
C TRP A 285 -6.81 -20.61 4.75
N LEU A 286 -8.14 -20.78 4.88
CA LEU A 286 -9.05 -20.73 3.74
C LEU A 286 -9.08 -19.33 3.10
N GLY A 287 -9.03 -18.27 3.91
CA GLY A 287 -8.91 -16.89 3.43
C GLY A 287 -7.62 -16.63 2.66
N ALA A 288 -6.48 -17.09 3.18
CA ALA A 288 -5.20 -17.07 2.48
C ALA A 288 -5.24 -17.83 1.15
N LEU A 289 -5.87 -19.01 1.12
CA LEU A 289 -6.03 -19.78 -0.11
C LEU A 289 -6.83 -19.01 -1.16
N LEU A 290 -7.94 -18.36 -0.78
CA LEU A 290 -8.72 -17.51 -1.71
C LEU A 290 -7.90 -16.34 -2.26
N ILE A 291 -7.09 -15.69 -1.42
CA ILE A 291 -6.20 -14.61 -1.85
C ILE A 291 -5.19 -15.13 -2.87
N LEU A 292 -4.55 -16.27 -2.60
CA LEU A 292 -3.59 -16.89 -3.53
C LEU A 292 -4.26 -17.29 -4.85
N LEU A 293 -5.43 -17.92 -4.79
CA LEU A 293 -6.20 -18.28 -5.99
C LEU A 293 -6.56 -17.04 -6.83
N SER A 294 -6.98 -15.94 -6.20
CA SER A 294 -7.29 -14.70 -6.91
C SER A 294 -6.06 -14.14 -7.65
N ASN A 295 -4.87 -14.23 -7.03
CA ASN A 295 -3.61 -13.80 -7.61
C ASN A 295 -3.14 -14.71 -8.75
N VAL A 296 -3.27 -16.02 -8.60
CA VAL A 296 -2.94 -17.00 -9.64
C VAL A 296 -3.85 -16.80 -10.86
N LEU A 297 -5.16 -16.66 -10.66
CA LEU A 297 -6.12 -16.40 -11.74
C LEU A 297 -5.87 -15.06 -12.45
N LEU A 298 -5.44 -14.04 -11.69
CA LEU A 298 -5.06 -12.74 -12.23
C LEU A 298 -3.81 -12.87 -13.12
N ALA A 299 -2.77 -13.57 -12.66
CA ALA A 299 -1.52 -13.77 -13.37
C ALA A 299 -1.71 -14.57 -14.69
N PHE A 300 -2.48 -15.66 -14.65
CA PHE A 300 -2.78 -16.46 -15.85
C PHE A 300 -3.50 -15.66 -16.93
N ARG A 301 -4.40 -14.74 -16.55
CA ARG A 301 -5.11 -13.92 -17.52
C ARG A 301 -4.23 -12.92 -18.24
N THR A 302 -3.24 -12.35 -17.55
CA THR A 302 -2.28 -11.45 -18.19
C THR A 302 -1.47 -12.11 -19.30
N ASN A 303 -1.32 -13.45 -19.29
CA ASN A 303 -0.68 -14.19 -20.38
C ASN A 303 -1.63 -14.51 -21.54
N HIS A 304 -2.95 -14.46 -21.32
CA HIS A 304 -3.99 -14.80 -22.30
C HIS A 304 -4.71 -13.59 -22.91
N GLU A 305 -4.54 -12.38 -22.37
CA GLU A 305 -4.87 -11.12 -23.08
C GLU A 305 -3.83 -10.87 -24.19
N LYS A 306 -3.76 -11.78 -25.17
CA LYS A 306 -3.43 -11.41 -26.55
C LYS A 306 -4.76 -11.10 -27.25
N VAL A 307 -4.74 -10.05 -28.07
CA VAL A 307 -5.74 -9.69 -29.09
C VAL A 307 -6.89 -8.80 -28.61
N GLY A 308 -6.91 -7.60 -29.20
CA GLY A 308 -8.02 -6.66 -29.19
C GLY A 308 -7.61 -5.27 -29.63
N VAL A 309 -6.82 -5.13 -30.72
CA VAL A 309 -6.74 -3.84 -31.43
C VAL A 309 -8.16 -3.58 -31.97
N VAL A 310 -8.94 -2.80 -31.24
CA VAL A 310 -10.16 -2.21 -31.81
C VAL A 310 -9.68 -1.06 -32.67
N GLY A 311 -9.32 -1.40 -33.90
CA GLY A 311 -9.30 -0.43 -34.98
C GLY A 311 -10.74 -0.06 -35.30
N LYS A 312 -11.10 1.19 -35.00
CA LYS A 312 -11.78 2.16 -35.88
C LYS A 312 -12.09 3.42 -35.10
#